data_AF-A0A1Y0VL14-F1
#
_entry.id   AF-A0A1Y0VL14-F1
#
_cell.length_a   1.000
_cell.length_b   1.000
_cell.length_c   1.000
_cell.angle_alpha   90.00
_cell.angle_beta   90.00
_cell.angle_gamma   90.00
#
_symmetry.space_group_name_H-M   'P 1'
#
loop_
_entity.id
_entity.type
_entity.pdbx_description
1 polymer ?
#
loop_
_entity_poly.entity_id
_entity_poly.type
_entity_poly.pdbx_seq_one_letter_code
_entity_poly.pdbx_strand_id
1 'polypeptide(L)'
;MAETYQYSLRFAIDPFNWNEERAKKLIKFCQEARIDNVVFFINPEELNQGHLTIDQVRTHWLPTVAKVSKRLAEMGITTSLNPWTTLMHSDRGQKVSPELGFGTMVDYRGQHAESIACPADPRWVEYIADIYGEYAKLQPKELWLEDDFRHYNHTPIKLACFCERHMKLYSEKLGRKVIRTEFVKKLLQPGKPTLERKIYLSVARVEMKKLPV
;
A
#
# COMPACT_ATOMS: atom_id res chain seq x y z
N MET A 1 -9.66 -32.39 15.92
CA MET A 1 -10.09 -32.08 14.53
C MET A 1 -9.30 -30.86 14.11
N ALA A 2 -8.65 -30.87 12.95
CA ALA A 2 -7.99 -29.65 12.45
C ALA A 2 -9.06 -28.56 12.27
N GLU A 3 -8.80 -27.35 12.75
CA GLU A 3 -9.71 -26.23 12.53
C GLU A 3 -9.87 -25.99 11.04
N THR A 4 -11.12 -25.91 10.56
CA THR A 4 -11.45 -25.78 9.14
C THR A 4 -11.65 -24.34 8.70
N TYR A 5 -11.62 -23.39 9.64
CA TYR A 5 -11.79 -21.96 9.41
C TYR A 5 -11.10 -21.16 10.52
N GLN A 6 -10.85 -19.88 10.26
CA GLN A 6 -10.29 -18.93 11.23
C GLN A 6 -11.15 -17.66 11.26
N TYR A 7 -11.50 -17.16 12.46
CA TYR A 7 -12.12 -15.86 12.66
C TYR A 7 -11.07 -14.77 12.85
N SER A 8 -10.88 -13.98 11.80
CA SER A 8 -9.96 -12.83 11.79
C SER A 8 -10.72 -11.52 12.00
N LEU A 9 -10.51 -10.86 13.14
CA LEU A 9 -11.02 -9.52 13.41
C LEU A 9 -10.11 -8.47 12.78
N ARG A 10 -10.62 -7.75 11.79
CA ARG A 10 -10.00 -6.53 11.27
C ARG A 10 -10.21 -5.38 12.26
N PHE A 11 -9.13 -4.86 12.83
CA PHE A 11 -9.17 -3.87 13.91
C PHE A 11 -8.33 -2.64 13.62
N ALA A 12 -8.98 -1.46 13.57
CA ALA A 12 -8.30 -0.18 13.46
C ALA A 12 -7.69 0.22 14.81
N ILE A 13 -6.36 0.18 14.90
CA ILE A 13 -5.65 0.64 16.09
C ILE A 13 -5.31 2.12 15.95
N ASP A 14 -5.65 2.91 16.97
CA ASP A 14 -5.23 4.30 17.07
C ASP A 14 -4.11 4.40 18.12
N PRO A 15 -2.84 4.49 17.72
CA PRO A 15 -1.73 4.55 18.68
C PRO A 15 -1.72 5.85 19.49
N PHE A 16 -2.33 6.93 19.00
CA PHE A 16 -2.31 8.24 19.67
C PHE A 16 -3.33 8.34 20.79
N ASN A 17 -4.42 7.56 20.70
CA ASN A 17 -5.47 7.51 21.72
C ASN A 17 -5.57 6.14 22.42
N TRP A 18 -4.59 5.26 22.23
CA TRP A 18 -4.63 3.92 22.83
C TRP A 18 -4.50 3.98 24.35
N ASN A 19 -5.36 3.25 25.06
CA ASN A 19 -5.34 3.18 26.52
C ASN A 19 -5.82 1.80 27.02
N GLU A 20 -5.73 1.61 28.34
CA GLU A 20 -6.09 0.33 28.97
C GLU A 20 -7.58 -0.01 28.84
N GLU A 21 -8.47 1.00 28.81
CA GLU A 21 -9.90 0.77 28.62
C GLU A 21 -10.20 0.19 27.23
N ARG A 22 -9.60 0.76 26.18
CA ARG A 22 -9.71 0.25 24.80
C ARG A 22 -9.12 -1.15 24.68
N ALA A 23 -7.99 -1.42 25.32
CA ALA A 23 -7.39 -2.74 25.34
C ALA A 23 -8.31 -3.79 26.00
N LYS A 24 -8.93 -3.45 27.13
CA LYS A 24 -9.92 -4.31 27.80
C LYS A 24 -11.14 -4.59 26.92
N LYS A 25 -11.64 -3.58 26.20
CA LYS A 25 -12.76 -3.75 25.26
C LYS A 25 -12.41 -4.70 24.12
N LEU A 26 -11.23 -4.55 23.51
CA LEU A 26 -10.75 -5.46 22.46
C LEU A 26 -10.65 -6.90 22.99
N ILE A 27 -10.00 -7.10 24.14
CA ILE A 27 -9.82 -8.42 24.75
C ILE A 27 -11.17 -9.08 25.04
N LYS A 28 -12.08 -8.34 25.67
CA LYS A 28 -13.44 -8.81 25.96
C LYS A 28 -14.16 -9.23 24.68
N PHE A 29 -14.11 -8.40 23.64
CA PHE A 29 -14.72 -8.72 22.35
C PHE A 29 -14.12 -10.00 21.75
N CYS A 30 -12.79 -10.14 21.76
CA CYS A 30 -12.14 -11.34 21.24
C CYS A 30 -12.55 -12.62 21.98
N GLN A 31 -12.75 -12.57 23.30
CA GLN A 31 -13.22 -13.71 24.08
C GLN A 31 -14.68 -14.06 23.76
N GLU A 32 -15.56 -13.05 23.78
CA GLU A 32 -16.99 -13.24 23.56
C GLU A 32 -17.29 -13.72 22.14
N ALA A 33 -16.60 -13.18 21.14
CA ALA A 33 -16.76 -13.52 19.75
C ALA A 33 -15.88 -14.70 19.29
N ARG A 34 -15.04 -15.26 20.17
CA ARG A 34 -14.09 -16.37 19.87
C ARG A 34 -13.22 -16.06 18.66
N ILE A 35 -12.57 -14.89 18.69
CA ILE A 35 -11.65 -14.45 17.65
C ILE A 35 -10.34 -15.22 17.74
N ASP A 36 -9.89 -15.78 16.63
CA ASP A 36 -8.65 -16.55 16.53
C ASP A 36 -7.46 -15.67 16.15
N ASN A 37 -7.72 -14.58 15.42
CA ASN A 37 -6.69 -13.66 14.92
C ASN A 37 -7.18 -12.21 14.90
N VAL A 38 -6.33 -11.27 15.30
CA VAL A 38 -6.59 -9.84 15.14
C VAL A 38 -5.68 -9.28 14.06
N VAL A 39 -6.27 -8.77 12.99
CA VAL A 39 -5.59 -8.09 11.88
C VAL A 39 -5.59 -6.59 12.18
N PHE A 40 -4.45 -6.06 12.63
CA PHE A 40 -4.33 -4.64 12.94
C PHE A 40 -4.14 -3.81 11.68
N PHE A 41 -5.02 -2.83 11.48
CA PHE A 41 -4.78 -1.80 10.47
C PHE A 41 -3.72 -0.83 10.93
N ILE A 42 -2.72 -0.59 10.08
CA ILE A 42 -1.76 0.49 10.27
C ILE A 42 -2.16 1.64 9.37
N ASN A 43 -2.27 2.84 9.94
CA ASN A 43 -2.67 4.06 9.24
C ASN A 43 -4.03 3.95 8.50
N PRO A 44 -5.11 3.49 9.17
CA PRO A 44 -6.41 3.32 8.55
C PRO A 44 -6.96 4.65 8.02
N GLU A 45 -7.96 4.57 7.16
CA GLU A 45 -8.57 5.69 6.44
C GLU A 45 -8.84 6.94 7.30
N GLU A 46 -9.42 6.78 8.48
CA GLU A 46 -9.77 7.89 9.39
C GLU A 46 -8.55 8.53 10.07
N LEU A 47 -7.44 7.82 10.14
CA LEU A 47 -6.18 8.27 10.74
C LEU A 47 -5.08 8.50 9.68
N ASN A 48 -5.41 8.37 8.40
CA ASN A 48 -4.43 8.36 7.33
C ASN A 48 -3.68 9.69 7.25
N GLN A 49 -2.35 9.63 7.42
CA GLN A 49 -1.44 10.78 7.30
C GLN A 49 -0.58 10.72 6.02
N GLY A 50 -1.05 10.04 4.98
CA GLY A 50 -0.27 9.76 3.79
C GLY A 50 0.62 8.52 3.97
N HIS A 51 1.73 8.46 3.23
CA HIS A 51 2.75 7.42 3.42
C HIS A 51 3.51 7.69 4.72
N LEU A 52 3.47 6.74 5.67
CA LEU A 52 4.16 6.88 6.95
C LEU A 52 5.68 6.85 6.78
N THR A 53 6.40 7.62 7.58
CA THR A 53 7.84 7.45 7.71
C THR A 53 8.18 6.25 8.60
N ILE A 54 9.39 5.71 8.44
CA ILE A 54 9.89 4.62 9.29
C ILE A 54 9.88 5.06 10.76
N ASP A 55 10.21 6.31 11.07
CA ASP A 55 10.16 6.84 12.42
C ASP A 55 8.74 6.83 12.99
N GLN A 56 7.74 7.31 12.24
CA GLN A 56 6.34 7.26 12.68
C GLN A 56 5.89 5.83 12.98
N VAL A 57 6.26 4.87 12.13
CA VAL A 57 5.98 3.44 12.33
C VAL A 57 6.63 2.93 13.61
N ARG A 58 7.92 3.19 13.81
CA ARG A 58 8.69 2.71 14.97
C ARG A 58 8.29 3.37 16.28
N THR A 59 7.91 4.64 16.26
CA THR A 59 7.64 5.43 17.46
C THR A 59 6.20 5.31 17.93
N HIS A 60 5.24 5.19 17.00
CA HIS A 60 3.81 5.21 17.35
C HIS A 60 3.12 3.86 17.13
N TRP A 61 3.24 3.32 15.91
CA TRP A 61 2.41 2.19 15.48
C TRP A 61 2.87 0.86 16.07
N LEU A 62 4.10 0.44 15.79
CA LEU A 62 4.58 -0.89 16.19
C LEU A 62 4.68 -1.10 17.70
N PRO A 63 5.11 -0.12 18.52
CA PRO A 63 5.13 -0.29 19.97
C PRO A 63 3.73 -0.58 20.54
N THR A 64 2.72 0.13 20.04
CA THR A 64 1.32 -0.07 20.45
C THR A 64 0.84 -1.45 20.05
N VAL A 65 1.05 -1.83 18.79
CA VAL A 65 0.65 -3.14 18.26
C VAL A 65 1.36 -4.28 18.99
N ALA A 66 2.67 -4.15 19.27
CA ALA A 66 3.45 -5.15 19.98
C ALA A 66 2.90 -5.37 21.41
N LYS A 67 2.58 -4.29 22.13
CA LYS A 67 2.01 -4.37 23.48
C LYS A 67 0.65 -5.10 23.48
N VAL A 68 -0.21 -4.82 22.52
CA VAL A 68 -1.52 -5.47 22.41
C VAL A 68 -1.37 -6.93 21.96
N SER A 69 -0.48 -7.19 21.00
CA SER A 69 -0.21 -8.53 20.49
C SER A 69 0.27 -9.48 21.58
N LYS A 70 1.14 -9.02 22.49
CA LYS A 70 1.58 -9.82 23.64
C LYS A 70 0.40 -10.29 24.51
N ARG A 71 -0.56 -9.40 24.79
CA ARG A 71 -1.75 -9.74 25.60
C ARG A 71 -2.69 -10.71 24.89
N LEU A 72 -2.85 -10.55 23.59
CA LEU A 72 -3.65 -11.46 22.77
C LEU A 72 -3.01 -12.85 22.69
N ALA A 73 -1.67 -12.91 22.57
CA ALA A 73 -0.92 -14.16 22.54
C ALA A 73 -1.04 -14.97 23.84
N GLU A 74 -1.10 -14.30 25.01
CA GLU A 74 -1.37 -14.94 26.32
C GLU A 74 -2.73 -15.68 26.33
N MET A 75 -3.62 -15.37 25.40
CA MET A 75 -4.94 -15.97 25.25
C MET A 75 -5.04 -16.94 24.06
N GLY A 76 -3.91 -17.21 23.39
CA GLY A 76 -3.86 -18.06 22.20
C GLY A 76 -4.37 -17.38 20.91
N ILE A 77 -4.56 -16.05 20.92
CA ILE A 77 -5.03 -15.30 19.76
C ILE A 77 -3.82 -14.78 18.98
N THR A 78 -3.73 -15.09 17.68
CA THR A 78 -2.63 -14.60 16.84
C THR A 78 -2.88 -13.16 16.39
N THR A 79 -1.84 -12.50 15.90
CA THR A 79 -1.97 -11.16 15.32
C THR A 79 -1.38 -11.09 13.92
N SER A 80 -2.05 -10.33 13.06
CA SER A 80 -1.67 -10.06 11.68
C SER A 80 -1.64 -8.56 11.45
N LEU A 81 -0.97 -8.09 10.39
CA LEU A 81 -0.89 -6.68 10.05
C LEU A 81 -1.51 -6.42 8.69
N ASN A 82 -2.25 -5.34 8.61
CA ASN A 82 -2.80 -4.77 7.39
C ASN A 82 -2.39 -3.29 7.30
N PRO A 83 -1.21 -2.99 6.75
CA PRO A 83 -0.85 -1.62 6.39
C PRO A 83 -1.82 -1.11 5.33
N TRP A 84 -2.53 -0.01 5.58
CA TRP A 84 -3.63 0.46 4.73
C TRP A 84 -3.20 0.99 3.34
N THR A 85 -1.91 1.23 3.15
CA THR A 85 -1.36 1.87 1.95
C THR A 85 -0.20 1.05 1.38
N THR A 86 -0.25 0.74 0.08
CA THR A 86 0.94 0.34 -0.70
C THR A 86 1.37 1.47 -1.63
N LEU A 87 0.45 1.93 -2.50
CA LEU A 87 0.68 3.07 -3.40
C LEU A 87 -0.07 4.34 -2.98
N MET A 88 -1.11 4.20 -2.15
CA MET A 88 -2.17 5.16 -1.80
C MET A 88 -3.39 5.04 -2.72
N HIS A 89 -4.57 4.84 -2.12
CA HIS A 89 -5.83 4.77 -2.86
C HIS A 89 -6.25 6.12 -3.46
N SER A 90 -6.08 7.22 -2.72
CA SER A 90 -6.48 8.55 -3.17
C SER A 90 -5.71 9.64 -2.44
N ASP A 91 -5.46 10.76 -3.11
CA ASP A 91 -4.75 11.88 -2.51
C ASP A 91 -5.44 12.39 -1.24
N ARG A 92 -6.74 12.72 -1.32
CA ARG A 92 -7.55 13.23 -0.19
C ARG A 92 -6.87 14.35 0.63
N GLY A 93 -6.11 15.20 -0.04
CA GLY A 93 -5.35 16.31 0.59
C GLY A 93 -4.02 15.89 1.22
N GLN A 94 -3.65 14.61 1.17
CA GLN A 94 -2.35 14.11 1.60
C GLN A 94 -1.28 14.30 0.54
N LYS A 95 -0.04 14.47 1.00
CA LYS A 95 1.15 14.62 0.18
C LYS A 95 2.21 13.62 0.60
N VAL A 96 3.06 13.20 -0.34
CA VAL A 96 4.28 12.46 0.02
C VAL A 96 5.13 13.34 0.94
N SER A 97 5.53 12.80 2.09
CA SER A 97 6.47 13.49 2.97
C SER A 97 7.77 13.83 2.22
N PRO A 98 8.28 15.06 2.33
CA PRO A 98 9.58 15.42 1.73
C PRO A 98 10.73 14.50 2.17
N GLU A 99 10.64 13.91 3.36
CA GLU A 99 11.60 12.93 3.87
C GLU A 99 11.64 11.65 3.02
N LEU A 100 10.48 11.17 2.58
CA LEU A 100 10.39 9.97 1.73
C LEU A 100 10.84 10.27 0.30
N GLY A 101 10.49 11.45 -0.21
CA GLY A 101 11.10 12.05 -1.40
C GLY A 101 10.99 11.24 -2.71
N PHE A 102 10.07 10.28 -2.80
CA PHE A 102 9.75 9.56 -4.03
C PHE A 102 8.73 10.34 -4.89
N GLY A 103 8.76 10.10 -6.19
CA GLY A 103 7.82 10.70 -7.14
C GLY A 103 6.45 10.03 -7.14
N THR A 104 5.44 10.79 -7.57
CA THR A 104 4.05 10.36 -7.64
C THR A 104 3.62 10.00 -9.05
N MET A 105 2.48 9.33 -9.16
CA MET A 105 1.86 8.99 -10.45
C MET A 105 1.44 10.24 -11.22
N VAL A 106 1.53 10.12 -12.55
CA VAL A 106 0.93 11.06 -13.49
C VAL A 106 -0.06 10.31 -14.37
N ASP A 107 -1.28 10.81 -14.50
CA ASP A 107 -2.33 10.17 -15.29
C ASP A 107 -2.13 10.39 -16.80
N TYR A 108 -2.92 9.67 -17.60
CA TYR A 108 -2.91 9.75 -19.06
C TYR A 108 -3.19 11.18 -19.61
N ARG A 109 -3.90 12.03 -18.87
CA ARG A 109 -4.16 13.44 -19.19
C ARG A 109 -3.10 14.39 -18.67
N GLY A 110 -2.17 13.90 -17.86
CA GLY A 110 -1.07 14.69 -17.29
C GLY A 110 -1.38 15.25 -15.92
N GLN A 111 -2.44 14.79 -15.26
CA GLN A 111 -2.72 15.15 -13.88
C GLN A 111 -1.74 14.43 -12.96
N HIS A 112 -1.10 15.19 -12.08
CA HIS A 112 -0.20 14.66 -11.06
C HIS A 112 -1.00 14.28 -9.82
N ALA A 113 -0.65 13.16 -9.21
CA ALA A 113 -1.05 12.84 -7.85
C ALA A 113 -0.15 13.57 -6.85
N GLU A 114 -0.67 13.82 -5.66
CA GLU A 114 0.08 14.43 -4.56
C GLU A 114 0.67 13.41 -3.57
N SER A 115 0.02 12.25 -3.39
CA SER A 115 0.49 11.18 -2.50
C SER A 115 0.49 9.78 -3.11
N ILE A 116 -0.09 9.58 -4.30
CA ILE A 116 -0.08 8.27 -4.96
C ILE A 116 1.29 8.00 -5.58
N ALA A 117 2.01 7.04 -5.03
CA ALA A 117 3.40 6.75 -5.36
C ALA A 117 3.55 6.21 -6.79
N CYS A 118 4.64 6.57 -7.46
CA CYS A 118 5.02 5.99 -8.73
C CYS A 118 5.71 4.62 -8.49
N PRO A 119 5.14 3.49 -8.96
CA PRO A 119 5.71 2.15 -8.72
C PRO A 119 7.03 1.89 -9.45
N ALA A 120 7.43 2.78 -10.37
CA ALA A 120 8.73 2.74 -11.05
C ALA A 120 9.78 3.65 -10.39
N ASP A 121 9.42 4.42 -9.36
CA ASP A 121 10.40 5.23 -8.65
C ASP A 121 11.24 4.33 -7.74
N PRO A 122 12.58 4.24 -7.95
CA PRO A 122 13.44 3.39 -7.12
C PRO A 122 13.36 3.75 -5.63
N ARG A 123 13.16 5.03 -5.28
CA ARG A 123 13.01 5.45 -3.88
C ARG A 123 11.75 4.88 -3.24
N TRP A 124 10.65 4.79 -4.00
CA TRP A 124 9.43 4.16 -3.50
C TRP A 124 9.63 2.64 -3.34
N VAL A 125 10.34 1.99 -4.28
CA VAL A 125 10.63 0.55 -4.18
C VAL A 125 11.49 0.24 -2.95
N GLU A 126 12.49 1.07 -2.65
CA GLU A 126 13.30 0.97 -1.42
C GLU A 126 12.42 1.21 -0.19
N TYR A 127 11.65 2.31 -0.17
CA TYR A 127 10.75 2.65 0.93
C TYR A 127 9.75 1.55 1.27
N ILE A 128 9.06 0.99 0.26
CA ILE A 128 8.03 -0.02 0.50
C ILE A 128 8.64 -1.33 1.03
N ALA A 129 9.84 -1.69 0.57
CA ALA A 129 10.58 -2.84 1.08
C ALA A 129 11.00 -2.61 2.54
N ASP A 130 11.56 -1.44 2.85
CA ASP A 130 12.03 -1.10 4.19
C ASP A 130 10.88 -1.04 5.20
N ILE A 131 9.77 -0.39 4.86
CA ILE A 131 8.63 -0.24 5.78
C ILE A 131 7.94 -1.59 6.02
N TYR A 132 7.79 -2.45 5.01
CA TYR A 132 7.31 -3.82 5.21
C TYR A 132 8.30 -4.66 6.01
N GLY A 133 9.61 -4.42 5.85
CA GLY A 133 10.64 -4.99 6.70
C GLY A 133 10.46 -4.61 8.17
N GLU A 134 10.11 -3.37 8.47
CA GLU A 134 9.76 -2.96 9.85
C GLU A 134 8.51 -3.67 10.37
N TYR A 135 7.47 -3.79 9.55
CA TYR A 135 6.25 -4.53 9.92
C TYR A 135 6.54 -6.01 10.21
N ALA A 136 7.38 -6.65 9.40
CA ALA A 136 7.76 -8.05 9.54
C ALA A 136 8.54 -8.35 10.83
N LYS A 137 9.21 -7.36 11.44
CA LYS A 137 9.90 -7.54 12.73
C LYS A 137 8.97 -7.92 13.88
N LEU A 138 7.67 -7.59 13.78
CA LEU A 138 6.67 -8.05 14.74
C LEU A 138 6.32 -9.53 14.59
N GLN A 139 6.82 -10.20 13.55
CA GLN A 139 6.52 -11.58 13.20
C GLN A 139 5.01 -11.87 13.19
N PRO A 140 4.21 -11.07 12.46
CA PRO A 140 2.78 -11.31 12.40
C PRO A 140 2.49 -12.66 11.72
N LYS A 141 1.35 -13.27 12.06
CA LYS A 141 0.86 -14.48 11.38
C LYS A 141 0.71 -14.24 9.88
N GLU A 142 0.16 -13.09 9.50
CA GLU A 142 0.06 -12.62 8.13
C GLU A 142 0.42 -11.13 8.05
N LEU A 143 1.13 -10.75 6.99
CA LEU A 143 1.40 -9.35 6.62
C LEU A 143 0.78 -9.11 5.25
N TRP A 144 -0.26 -8.27 5.21
CA TRP A 144 -1.04 -8.06 3.99
C TRP A 144 -0.42 -6.97 3.13
N LEU A 145 -0.45 -7.18 1.81
CA LEU A 145 -0.21 -6.16 0.80
C LEU A 145 -1.55 -5.64 0.30
N GLU A 146 -1.73 -4.32 0.21
CA GLU A 146 -3.02 -3.72 -0.10
C GLU A 146 -3.43 -3.80 -1.56
N ASP A 147 -4.75 -3.73 -1.78
CA ASP A 147 -5.37 -3.83 -3.09
C ASP A 147 -5.12 -2.59 -3.98
N ASP A 148 -4.57 -1.53 -3.41
CA ASP A 148 -4.15 -0.31 -4.08
C ASP A 148 -2.86 -0.50 -4.89
N PHE A 149 -2.24 -1.68 -4.90
CA PHE A 149 -1.12 -1.98 -5.78
C PHE A 149 -1.58 -2.21 -7.23
N ARG A 150 -1.96 -1.12 -7.90
CA ARG A 150 -2.50 -1.08 -9.26
C ARG A 150 -2.18 0.24 -9.95
N HIS A 151 -2.47 0.33 -11.25
CA HIS A 151 -2.16 1.50 -12.09
C HIS A 151 -3.38 2.37 -12.41
N TYR A 152 -4.54 2.01 -11.89
CA TYR A 152 -5.82 2.62 -12.21
C TYR A 152 -6.70 2.68 -10.97
N ASN A 153 -7.80 3.44 -11.03
CA ASN A 153 -8.73 3.58 -9.91
C ASN A 153 -8.08 4.17 -8.65
N HIS A 154 -7.35 5.29 -8.81
CA HIS A 154 -6.74 6.05 -7.72
C HIS A 154 -7.15 7.52 -7.78
N THR A 155 -8.09 8.03 -6.98
CA THR A 155 -8.53 9.43 -7.19
C THR A 155 -7.42 10.44 -6.82
N PRO A 156 -7.01 11.37 -7.73
CA PRO A 156 -7.71 11.81 -8.95
C PRO A 156 -7.31 11.09 -10.26
N ILE A 157 -6.25 10.29 -10.24
CA ILE A 157 -5.72 9.45 -11.31
C ILE A 157 -6.72 8.38 -11.79
N LYS A 158 -7.04 8.37 -13.08
CA LYS A 158 -7.88 7.31 -13.66
C LYS A 158 -7.06 6.15 -14.23
N LEU A 159 -5.98 6.48 -14.94
CA LEU A 159 -5.05 5.53 -15.56
C LEU A 159 -3.65 6.15 -15.52
N ALA A 160 -2.71 5.43 -14.93
CA ALA A 160 -1.32 5.81 -14.73
C ALA A 160 -0.39 4.63 -15.05
N CYS A 161 0.93 4.78 -15.05
CA CYS A 161 1.67 6.00 -14.84
C CYS A 161 2.28 6.50 -16.17
N PHE A 162 2.27 7.82 -16.34
CA PHE A 162 2.81 8.55 -17.49
C PHE A 162 3.73 9.69 -17.03
N CYS A 163 4.40 9.51 -15.88
CA CYS A 163 5.43 10.44 -15.42
C CYS A 163 6.65 10.37 -16.35
N GLU A 164 7.63 11.25 -16.19
CA GLU A 164 8.81 11.31 -17.06
C GLU A 164 9.58 9.99 -17.11
N ARG A 165 9.67 9.26 -15.98
CA ARG A 165 10.31 7.92 -15.93
C ARG A 165 9.58 6.93 -16.83
N HIS A 166 8.25 6.85 -16.72
CA HIS A 166 7.43 5.98 -17.55
C HIS A 166 7.49 6.38 -19.02
N MET A 167 7.45 7.67 -19.35
CA MET A 167 7.56 8.12 -20.73
C MET A 167 8.92 7.81 -21.36
N LYS A 168 10.01 7.87 -20.58
CA LYS A 168 11.34 7.40 -21.00
C LYS A 168 11.33 5.89 -21.27
N LEU A 169 10.81 5.10 -20.32
CA LEU A 169 10.71 3.64 -20.43
C LEU A 169 9.87 3.20 -21.65
N TYR A 170 8.75 3.88 -21.91
CA TYR A 170 7.92 3.61 -23.08
C TYR A 170 8.63 3.98 -24.39
N SER A 171 9.36 5.10 -24.42
CA SER A 171 10.14 5.52 -25.58
C SER A 171 11.23 4.51 -25.92
N GLU A 172 11.96 4.03 -24.90
CA GLU A 172 13.00 3.01 -25.06
C GLU A 172 12.41 1.71 -25.62
N LYS A 173 11.29 1.23 -25.05
CA LYS A 173 10.62 0.01 -25.51
C LYS A 173 10.01 0.12 -26.91
N LEU A 174 9.67 1.34 -27.35
CA LEU A 174 9.21 1.61 -28.71
C LEU A 174 10.36 1.77 -29.72
N GLY A 175 11.60 1.95 -29.26
CA GLY A 175 12.74 2.29 -30.11
C GLY A 175 12.67 3.70 -30.70
N ARG A 176 11.81 4.57 -30.17
CA ARG A 176 11.69 5.99 -30.59
C ARG A 176 11.18 6.85 -29.45
N LYS A 177 11.56 8.13 -29.46
CA LYS A 177 10.96 9.12 -28.54
C LYS A 177 9.46 9.25 -28.83
N VAL A 178 8.65 9.25 -27.77
CA VAL A 178 7.20 9.48 -27.85
C VAL A 178 6.77 10.43 -26.75
N ILE A 179 5.81 11.31 -27.04
CA ILE A 179 5.17 12.15 -26.04
C ILE A 179 3.91 11.49 -25.48
N ARG A 180 3.50 11.88 -24.26
CA ARG A 180 2.38 11.26 -23.54
C ARG A 180 1.10 11.21 -24.36
N THR A 181 0.71 12.30 -25.00
CA THR A 181 -0.53 12.39 -25.78
C THR A 181 -0.56 11.41 -26.95
N GLU A 182 0.56 11.26 -27.68
CA GLU A 182 0.69 10.28 -28.77
C GLU A 182 0.64 8.85 -28.28
N PHE A 183 1.39 8.54 -27.20
CA PHE A 183 1.42 7.22 -26.61
C PHE A 183 0.04 6.81 -26.11
N VAL A 184 -0.62 7.69 -25.36
CA VAL A 184 -1.97 7.47 -24.82
C VAL A 184 -3.01 7.28 -25.92
N LYS A 185 -2.94 8.06 -27.01
CA LYS A 185 -3.84 7.90 -28.15
C LYS A 185 -3.75 6.49 -28.75
N LYS A 186 -2.54 5.95 -28.89
CA LYS A 186 -2.31 4.59 -29.40
C LYS A 186 -2.65 3.53 -28.36
N LEU A 187 -2.34 3.75 -27.09
CA LEU A 187 -2.68 2.89 -25.97
C LEU A 187 -4.20 2.67 -25.86
N LEU A 188 -5.00 3.73 -26.02
CA LEU A 188 -6.46 3.69 -25.88
C LEU A 188 -7.19 3.39 -27.20
N GLN A 189 -6.48 3.20 -28.31
CA GLN A 189 -7.08 2.90 -29.61
C GLN A 189 -7.94 1.62 -29.54
N PRO A 190 -9.20 1.62 -30.00
CA PRO A 190 -10.04 0.42 -30.00
C PRO A 190 -9.56 -0.62 -31.03
N GLY A 191 -10.06 -1.85 -30.90
CA GLY A 191 -9.71 -2.96 -31.78
C GLY A 191 -8.50 -3.75 -31.29
N LYS A 192 -7.68 -4.25 -32.23
CA LYS A 192 -6.50 -5.07 -31.92
C LYS A 192 -5.52 -4.28 -31.03
N PRO A 193 -4.98 -4.88 -29.93
CA PRO A 193 -4.02 -4.20 -29.07
C PRO A 193 -2.81 -3.68 -29.84
N THR A 194 -2.59 -2.36 -29.75
CA THR A 194 -1.43 -1.67 -30.30
C THR A 194 -0.14 -2.09 -29.59
N LEU A 195 1.01 -1.76 -30.18
CA LEU A 195 2.30 -1.99 -29.53
C LEU A 195 2.40 -1.20 -28.23
N GLU A 196 1.93 0.04 -28.21
CA GLU A 196 1.86 0.90 -27.03
C GLU A 196 1.05 0.27 -25.90
N ARG A 197 -0.10 -0.34 -26.21
CA ARG A 197 -0.90 -1.08 -25.21
C ARG A 197 -0.16 -2.28 -24.65
N LYS A 198 0.51 -3.06 -25.49
CA LYS A 198 1.31 -4.20 -25.06
C LYS A 198 2.49 -3.75 -24.17
N ILE A 199 3.17 -2.67 -24.54
CA ILE A 199 4.28 -2.09 -23.78
C ILE A 199 3.79 -1.62 -22.40
N TYR A 200 2.70 -0.85 -22.35
CA TYR A 200 2.11 -0.38 -21.09
C TYR A 200 1.81 -1.55 -20.14
N LEU A 201 1.07 -2.56 -20.62
CA LEU A 201 0.71 -3.74 -19.82
C LEU A 201 1.94 -4.55 -19.40
N SER A 202 2.95 -4.64 -20.26
CA SER A 202 4.22 -5.32 -19.94
C SER A 202 4.98 -4.58 -18.84
N VAL A 203 5.04 -3.26 -18.88
CA VAL A 203 5.69 -2.44 -17.86
C VAL A 203 4.94 -2.57 -16.54
N ALA A 204 3.61 -2.40 -16.56
CA ALA A 204 2.78 -2.56 -15.38
C ALA A 204 2.96 -3.94 -14.72
N ARG A 205 2.98 -5.02 -15.53
CA ARG A 205 3.23 -6.39 -15.03
C ARG A 205 4.60 -6.55 -14.38
N VAL A 206 5.65 -5.92 -14.92
CA VAL A 206 6.99 -5.98 -14.32
C VAL A 206 6.99 -5.28 -12.98
N GLU A 207 6.44 -4.06 -12.90
CA GLU A 207 6.36 -3.28 -11.66
C GLU A 207 5.61 -4.05 -10.58
N MET A 208 4.47 -4.65 -10.92
CA MET A 208 3.65 -5.43 -9.98
C MET A 208 4.30 -6.74 -9.51
N LYS A 209 5.39 -7.17 -10.16
CA LYS A 209 6.17 -8.35 -9.76
C LYS A 209 7.50 -8.01 -9.11
N LYS A 210 7.93 -6.75 -9.20
CA LYS A 210 9.28 -6.31 -8.80
C LYS A 210 9.37 -5.95 -7.33
N LEU A 211 8.27 -5.99 -6.57
CA LEU A 211 8.37 -5.87 -5.12
C LEU A 211 9.34 -6.94 -4.61
N PRO A 212 10.46 -6.55 -3.99
CA PRO A 212 11.37 -7.51 -3.39
C PRO A 212 10.60 -8.17 -2.24
N VAL A 213 10.35 -9.47 -2.39
CA VAL A 213 9.94 -10.34 -1.29
C VAL A 213 11.21 -10.97 -0.73
#